data_AF-A0A0L8FH12-F1
#
_entry.id   AF-A0A0L8FH12-F1
#
_cell.length_a   1.000
_cell.length_b   1.000
_cell.length_c   1.000
_cell.angle_alpha   90.00
_cell.angle_beta   90.00
_cell.angle_gamma   90.00
#
_symmetry.space_group_name_H-M   'P 1'
#
loop_
_entity.id
_entity.type
_entity.pdbx_description
1 polymer ?
#
loop_
_entity_poly.entity_id
_entity_poly.type
_entity_poly.pdbx_seq_one_letter_code
_entity_poly.pdbx_strand_id
1 'polypeptide(L)'
;MSAKQEYHISQKEFSSYRYNFVKYLDDIESFLDEALAKGLLSEEHRSVIMTHRNPDEQHRCLYGFLYPKLPYASDELMLALKNSNQNRISILFDKSAYPMKFKPHGRVILINNVKFDDEEKHQERFGSEKDVEGITKLFTDFNFDVQLYSNKTAEEMKAIIEKASKESTAREDCFVMFLMSHGVIGNIVGTDGEKLSYSTIKTILRDSSQLKNKPKLIYVNACRVTYEKKAEEGYSNVPDLFVTYATIAERQAYRTDVRGSIFIKCLLTVYEKNKKECNIVSLSPEINEQVSKESNEISENQVSIVYSTLKKQVILRAKD
;
A
#
# COMPACT_ATOMS: atom_id res chain seq x y z
N MET A 1 28.47 -12.94 -29.39
CA MET A 1 27.06 -13.27 -29.07
C MET A 1 27.03 -14.75 -28.70
N SER A 2 27.04 -15.06 -27.40
CA SER A 2 26.87 -16.45 -26.93
C SER A 2 25.38 -16.74 -26.88
N ALA A 3 24.95 -17.82 -27.55
CA ALA A 3 23.57 -18.27 -27.54
C ALA A 3 23.19 -18.60 -26.08
N LYS A 4 22.16 -17.95 -25.54
CA LYS A 4 21.59 -18.30 -24.23
C LYS A 4 21.12 -19.75 -24.31
N GLN A 5 21.84 -20.64 -23.63
CA GLN A 5 21.45 -22.04 -23.49
C GLN A 5 20.21 -22.09 -22.59
N GLU A 6 19.04 -22.31 -23.18
CA GLU A 6 17.78 -22.48 -22.45
C GLU A 6 17.71 -23.92 -21.92
N TYR A 7 17.76 -24.05 -20.59
CA TYR A 7 17.62 -25.33 -19.91
C TYR A 7 16.14 -25.55 -19.60
N HIS A 8 15.54 -26.56 -20.21
CA HIS A 8 14.17 -27.00 -19.94
C HIS A 8 14.19 -28.22 -19.03
N ILE A 9 13.58 -28.12 -17.85
CA ILE A 9 13.39 -29.28 -16.96
C ILE A 9 12.12 -30.04 -17.32
N SER A 10 12.17 -31.37 -17.24
CA SER A 10 10.98 -32.20 -17.42
C SER A 10 10.04 -32.12 -16.21
N GLN A 11 8.76 -32.43 -16.41
CA GLN A 11 7.76 -32.47 -15.34
C GLN A 11 8.12 -33.48 -14.23
N LYS A 12 8.79 -34.58 -14.58
CA LYS A 12 9.23 -35.60 -13.63
C LYS A 12 10.41 -35.13 -12.77
N GLU A 13 11.36 -34.41 -13.37
CA GLU A 13 12.46 -33.77 -12.64
C GLU A 13 11.92 -32.68 -11.72
N PHE A 14 10.99 -31.85 -12.21
CA PHE A 14 10.34 -30.81 -11.41
C PHE A 14 9.64 -31.36 -10.16
N SER A 15 8.94 -32.51 -10.26
CA SER A 15 8.30 -33.15 -9.10
C SER A 15 9.30 -33.63 -8.05
N SER A 16 10.50 -34.08 -8.46
CA SER A 16 11.58 -34.43 -7.53
C SER A 16 12.16 -33.18 -6.85
N TYR A 17 12.36 -32.10 -7.62
CA TYR A 17 12.82 -30.83 -7.08
C TYR A 17 11.81 -30.20 -6.13
N ARG A 18 10.51 -30.34 -6.37
CA ARG A 18 9.44 -29.81 -5.50
C ARG A 18 9.57 -30.28 -4.04
N TYR A 19 9.92 -31.54 -3.83
CA TYR A 19 10.08 -32.13 -2.49
C TYR A 19 11.37 -31.64 -1.81
N ASN A 20 12.42 -31.40 -2.59
CA ASN A 20 13.73 -30.95 -2.12
C ASN A 20 13.81 -29.42 -1.91
N PHE A 21 13.19 -28.64 -2.80
CA PHE A 21 13.22 -27.16 -2.81
C PHE A 21 12.71 -26.56 -1.50
N VAL A 22 11.63 -27.12 -0.95
CA VAL A 22 11.06 -26.68 0.34
C VAL A 22 11.97 -27.05 1.52
N LYS A 23 12.71 -28.16 1.44
CA LYS A 23 13.61 -28.66 2.49
C LYS A 23 14.97 -27.93 2.51
N TYR A 24 15.42 -27.42 1.37
CA TYR A 24 16.72 -26.75 1.21
C TYR A 24 16.65 -25.22 1.20
N LEU A 25 15.46 -24.62 1.30
CA LEU A 25 15.33 -23.15 1.48
C LEU A 25 15.81 -22.66 2.87
N ASP A 26 16.08 -23.58 3.81
CA ASP A 26 16.74 -23.26 5.07
C ASP A 26 18.30 -23.30 4.94
N ASP A 27 18.83 -23.85 3.85
CA ASP A 27 20.26 -23.95 3.53
C ASP A 27 20.50 -23.64 2.04
N ILE A 28 20.55 -22.34 1.75
CA ILE A 28 20.66 -21.83 0.39
C ILE A 28 21.95 -22.29 -0.31
N GLU A 29 23.05 -22.53 0.40
CA GLU A 29 24.30 -22.95 -0.21
C GLU A 29 24.20 -24.37 -0.76
N SER A 30 23.66 -25.31 0.03
CA SER A 30 23.38 -26.68 -0.43
C SER A 30 22.46 -26.70 -1.65
N PHE A 31 21.47 -25.80 -1.68
CA PHE A 31 20.59 -25.66 -2.84
C PHE A 31 21.34 -25.15 -4.08
N LEU A 32 22.18 -24.13 -3.93
CA LEU A 32 22.94 -23.55 -5.04
C LEU A 32 23.89 -24.56 -5.66
N ASP A 33 24.54 -25.40 -4.83
CA ASP A 33 25.42 -26.47 -5.30
C ASP A 33 24.64 -27.51 -6.14
N GLU A 34 23.45 -27.93 -5.69
CA GLU A 34 22.59 -28.84 -6.46
C GLU A 34 22.11 -28.20 -7.77
N ALA A 35 21.70 -26.93 -7.73
CA ALA A 35 21.23 -26.19 -8.90
C ALA A 35 22.34 -25.95 -9.95
N LEU A 36 23.59 -25.74 -9.51
CA LEU A 36 24.77 -25.62 -10.36
C LEU A 36 25.13 -26.96 -11.01
N ALA A 37 25.20 -28.04 -10.21
CA ALA A 37 25.51 -29.39 -10.69
C ALA A 37 24.54 -29.88 -11.78
N LYS A 38 23.34 -29.30 -11.82
CA LYS A 38 22.24 -29.67 -12.72
C LYS A 38 22.04 -28.66 -13.86
N GLY A 39 22.89 -27.64 -13.96
CA GLY A 39 22.86 -26.63 -15.02
C GLY A 39 21.69 -25.64 -14.94
N LEU A 40 20.98 -25.59 -13.82
CA LEU A 40 19.86 -24.66 -13.60
C LEU A 40 20.35 -23.25 -13.30
N LEU A 41 21.53 -23.13 -12.70
CA LEU A 41 22.22 -21.89 -12.45
C LEU A 41 23.63 -21.97 -13.04
N SER A 42 24.28 -20.81 -13.09
CA SER A 42 25.70 -20.69 -13.41
C SER A 42 26.39 -20.08 -12.21
N GLU A 43 27.72 -20.20 -12.13
CA GLU A 43 28.48 -19.59 -11.05
C GLU A 43 28.27 -18.08 -10.95
N GLU A 44 27.99 -17.42 -12.08
CA GLU A 44 27.61 -16.01 -12.12
C GLU A 44 26.29 -15.76 -11.37
N HIS A 45 25.28 -16.61 -11.54
CA HIS A 45 24.03 -16.54 -10.77
C HIS A 45 24.28 -16.76 -9.27
N ARG A 46 25.11 -17.75 -8.88
CA ARG A 46 25.49 -17.98 -7.48
C ARG A 46 26.15 -16.73 -6.89
N SER A 47 27.12 -16.17 -7.59
CA SER A 47 27.82 -14.96 -7.15
C SER A 47 26.85 -13.81 -6.92
N VAL A 48 25.90 -13.59 -7.84
CA VAL A 48 24.88 -12.53 -7.70
C VAL A 48 23.96 -12.79 -6.50
N ILE A 49 23.50 -14.03 -6.31
CA ILE A 49 22.66 -14.40 -5.17
C ILE A 49 23.42 -14.14 -3.86
N MET A 50 24.66 -14.63 -3.75
CA MET A 50 25.48 -14.54 -2.54
C MET A 50 26.02 -13.14 -2.24
N THR A 51 25.91 -12.17 -3.17
CA THR A 51 26.21 -10.75 -2.85
C THR A 51 25.24 -10.15 -1.83
N HIS A 52 24.03 -10.71 -1.72
CA HIS A 52 23.03 -10.25 -0.77
C HIS A 52 23.31 -10.86 0.60
N ARG A 53 23.39 -10.04 1.65
CA ARG A 53 23.59 -10.50 3.03
C ARG A 53 22.30 -11.01 3.69
N ASN A 54 21.15 -10.63 3.15
CA ASN A 54 19.85 -10.98 3.68
C ASN A 54 19.33 -12.26 3.01
N PRO A 55 19.03 -13.34 3.78
CA PRO A 55 18.46 -14.57 3.25
C PRO A 55 17.21 -14.35 2.39
N ASP A 56 16.34 -13.41 2.77
CA ASP A 56 15.13 -13.08 2.01
C ASP A 56 15.45 -12.52 0.60
N GLU A 57 16.53 -11.73 0.49
CA GLU A 57 16.98 -11.16 -0.79
C GLU A 57 17.69 -12.20 -1.64
N GLN A 58 18.47 -13.07 -1.01
CA GLN A 58 19.10 -14.21 -1.68
C GLN A 58 18.03 -15.14 -2.28
N HIS A 59 17.00 -15.49 -1.51
CA HIS A 59 15.87 -16.31 -1.97
C HIS A 59 15.10 -15.63 -3.10
N ARG A 60 14.90 -14.31 -3.03
CA ARG A 60 14.24 -13.54 -4.09
C ARG A 60 15.08 -13.51 -5.38
N CYS A 61 16.39 -13.33 -5.26
CA CYS A 61 17.31 -13.30 -6.40
C CYS A 61 17.38 -14.68 -7.07
N LEU A 62 17.53 -15.74 -6.26
CA LEU A 62 17.48 -17.13 -6.68
C LEU A 62 16.20 -17.42 -7.47
N TYR A 63 15.06 -16.98 -6.93
CA TYR A 63 13.77 -17.12 -7.58
C TYR A 63 13.69 -16.42 -8.93
N GLY A 64 14.25 -15.21 -9.06
CA GLY A 64 14.30 -14.48 -10.34
C GLY A 64 15.03 -15.24 -11.45
N PHE A 65 16.04 -16.03 -11.10
CA PHE A 65 16.79 -16.85 -12.04
C PHE A 65 16.11 -18.19 -12.36
N LEU A 66 15.44 -18.79 -11.38
CA LEU A 66 14.75 -20.06 -11.56
C LEU A 66 13.39 -19.90 -12.25
N TYR A 67 12.63 -18.86 -11.94
CA TYR A 67 11.26 -18.67 -12.42
C TYR A 67 11.08 -18.82 -13.95
N PRO A 68 11.97 -18.27 -14.81
CA PRO A 68 11.87 -18.44 -16.26
C PRO A 68 12.16 -19.86 -16.74
N LYS A 69 12.84 -20.67 -15.92
CA LYS A 69 13.29 -22.03 -16.23
C LYS A 69 12.35 -23.10 -15.66
N LEU A 70 11.44 -22.72 -14.76
CA LEU A 70 10.44 -23.62 -14.22
C LEU A 70 9.25 -23.72 -15.20
N PRO A 71 8.77 -24.93 -15.52
CA PRO A 71 7.53 -25.10 -16.26
C PRO A 71 6.41 -24.48 -15.42
N TYR A 72 5.65 -23.56 -16.03
CA TYR A 72 4.53 -22.80 -15.46
C TYR A 72 4.15 -23.25 -14.05
N ALA A 73 4.65 -22.53 -13.04
CA ALA A 73 4.51 -22.85 -11.61
C ALA A 73 3.13 -23.47 -11.32
N SER A 74 3.12 -24.80 -11.20
CA SER A 74 1.89 -25.57 -11.01
C SER A 74 1.28 -25.22 -9.66
N ASP A 75 -0.04 -25.28 -9.55
CA ASP A 75 -0.80 -25.06 -8.30
C ASP A 75 -0.27 -25.89 -7.12
N GLU A 76 0.42 -26.97 -7.46
CA GLU A 76 1.16 -27.88 -6.61
C GLU A 76 2.39 -27.27 -5.90
N LEU A 77 3.22 -26.46 -6.56
CA LEU A 77 4.34 -25.74 -5.91
C LEU A 77 3.78 -24.69 -4.94
N MET A 78 2.71 -24.01 -5.34
CA MET A 78 1.98 -23.05 -4.51
C MET A 78 1.41 -23.70 -3.25
N LEU A 79 0.82 -24.89 -3.40
CA LEU A 79 0.29 -25.67 -2.28
C LEU A 79 1.40 -26.13 -1.32
N ALA A 80 2.55 -26.56 -1.85
CA ALA A 80 3.69 -26.97 -1.03
C ALA A 80 4.28 -25.79 -0.23
N LEU A 81 4.43 -24.62 -0.85
CA LEU A 81 4.86 -23.40 -0.16
C LEU A 81 3.87 -22.96 0.94
N LYS A 82 2.55 -23.05 0.67
CA LYS A 82 1.51 -22.82 1.69
C LYS A 82 1.60 -23.79 2.87
N ASN A 83 1.88 -25.08 2.60
CA ASN A 83 1.98 -26.12 3.62
C ASN A 83 3.30 -26.08 4.43
N SER A 84 4.33 -25.41 3.92
CA SER A 84 5.65 -25.30 4.57
C SER A 84 5.73 -24.26 5.69
N ASN A 85 4.63 -23.58 6.03
CA ASN A 85 4.57 -22.42 6.94
C ASN A 85 5.45 -21.22 6.53
N GLN A 86 6.08 -21.23 5.36
CA GLN A 86 6.81 -20.08 4.80
C GLN A 86 5.84 -19.07 4.14
N ASN A 87 4.94 -18.49 4.94
CA ASN A 87 3.88 -17.56 4.52
C ASN A 87 4.37 -16.32 3.76
N ARG A 88 5.64 -15.94 3.91
CA ARG A 88 6.24 -14.80 3.20
C ARG A 88 6.49 -15.12 1.72
N ILE A 89 6.77 -16.38 1.39
CA ILE A 89 6.98 -16.82 0.01
C ILE A 89 5.63 -17.03 -0.69
N SER A 90 4.59 -17.54 -0.02
CA SER A 90 3.28 -17.76 -0.65
C SER A 90 2.63 -16.47 -1.19
N ILE A 91 2.75 -15.33 -0.50
CA ILE A 91 2.25 -14.01 -0.98
C ILE A 91 3.00 -13.55 -2.24
N LEU A 92 4.31 -13.84 -2.35
CA LEU A 92 5.12 -13.41 -3.50
C LEU A 92 4.65 -14.04 -4.81
N PHE A 93 3.92 -15.15 -4.72
CA PHE A 93 3.43 -15.95 -5.83
C PHE A 93 1.90 -15.98 -5.91
N ASP A 94 1.19 -15.44 -4.91
CA ASP A 94 -0.26 -15.33 -4.98
C ASP A 94 -0.62 -14.31 -6.05
N LYS A 95 -1.06 -14.81 -7.21
CA LYS A 95 -1.49 -13.97 -8.34
C LYS A 95 -2.69 -13.09 -7.96
N SER A 96 -3.43 -13.43 -6.90
CA SER A 96 -4.59 -12.68 -6.42
C SER A 96 -4.22 -11.45 -5.58
N ALA A 97 -2.97 -11.30 -5.13
CA ALA A 97 -2.51 -10.17 -4.30
C ALA A 97 -1.37 -9.37 -4.94
N TYR A 98 -1.26 -8.08 -4.61
CA TYR A 98 -0.06 -7.30 -4.89
C TYR A 98 1.06 -7.75 -3.96
N PRO A 99 2.29 -7.91 -4.48
CA PRO A 99 3.37 -8.37 -3.66
C PRO A 99 3.88 -7.24 -2.75
N MET A 100 4.00 -7.53 -1.46
CA MET A 100 4.57 -6.63 -0.43
C MET A 100 5.95 -7.17 -0.02
N LYS A 101 6.96 -6.88 -0.85
CA LYS A 101 8.28 -7.51 -0.90
C LYS A 101 9.35 -6.82 -0.07
N PHE A 102 9.33 -5.50 -0.03
CA PHE A 102 10.41 -4.67 0.46
C PHE A 102 10.17 -4.24 1.91
N LYS A 103 11.25 -3.92 2.63
CA LYS A 103 11.17 -3.33 3.96
C LYS A 103 12.06 -2.07 3.96
N PRO A 104 11.47 -0.87 4.08
CA PRO A 104 10.03 -0.61 4.16
C PRO A 104 9.28 -1.00 2.87
N HIS A 105 7.98 -1.30 2.97
CA HIS A 105 7.11 -1.57 1.82
C HIS A 105 6.93 -0.33 0.92
N GLY A 106 7.16 0.85 1.48
CA GLY A 106 7.08 2.10 0.77
C GLY A 106 7.00 3.26 1.74
N ARG A 107 6.73 4.45 1.20
CA ARG A 107 6.49 5.65 1.99
C ARG A 107 5.00 5.90 2.18
N VAL A 108 4.64 6.44 3.33
CA VAL A 108 3.33 7.03 3.62
C VAL A 108 3.49 8.54 3.64
N ILE A 109 2.88 9.20 2.66
CA ILE A 109 2.83 10.67 2.59
C ILE A 109 1.65 11.14 3.43
N LEU A 110 1.92 11.62 4.65
CA LEU A 110 0.90 12.07 5.59
C LEU A 110 0.84 13.60 5.60
N ILE A 111 -0.09 14.17 4.84
CA ILE A 111 -0.33 15.61 4.81
C ILE A 111 -1.42 15.94 5.84
N ASN A 112 -1.07 16.74 6.84
CA ASN A 112 -1.96 17.13 7.92
C ASN A 112 -1.96 18.65 8.13
N ASN A 113 -3.05 19.31 7.74
CA ASN A 113 -3.24 20.74 7.99
C ASN A 113 -4.10 20.94 9.23
N VAL A 114 -3.58 21.65 10.21
CA VAL A 114 -4.24 21.91 11.49
C VAL A 114 -4.59 23.38 11.64
N LYS A 115 -3.62 24.25 11.36
CA LYS A 115 -3.74 25.71 11.47
C LYS A 115 -3.84 26.33 10.09
N PHE A 116 -4.72 27.32 9.95
CA PHE A 116 -5.01 28.00 8.70
C PHE A 116 -4.82 29.49 8.87
N ASP A 117 -4.46 30.18 7.80
CA ASP A 117 -4.12 31.61 7.84
C ASP A 117 -5.34 32.49 8.16
N ASP A 118 -6.53 32.02 7.74
CA ASP A 118 -7.83 32.62 8.03
C ASP A 118 -8.65 31.68 8.93
N GLU A 119 -8.51 31.88 10.24
CA GLU A 119 -9.19 31.08 11.27
C GLU A 119 -10.72 31.31 11.32
N GLU A 120 -11.21 32.45 10.83
CA GLU A 120 -12.65 32.73 10.74
C GLU A 120 -13.31 31.84 9.68
N LYS A 121 -12.62 31.65 8.55
CA LYS A 121 -13.09 30.80 7.45
C LYS A 121 -12.81 29.32 7.69
N HIS A 122 -11.67 29.00 8.30
CA HIS A 122 -11.21 27.64 8.50
C HIS A 122 -10.70 27.44 9.94
N GLN A 123 -11.59 26.98 10.81
CA GLN A 123 -11.27 26.74 12.22
C GLN A 123 -10.12 25.73 12.41
N GLU A 124 -9.35 25.90 13.48
CA GLU A 124 -8.26 24.99 13.83
C GLU A 124 -8.77 23.55 14.01
N ARG A 125 -7.98 22.58 13.52
CA ARG A 125 -8.37 21.17 13.49
C ARG A 125 -7.91 20.38 14.72
N PHE A 126 -8.38 20.76 15.91
CA PHE A 126 -8.07 20.07 17.18
C PHE A 126 -8.37 18.56 17.17
N GLY A 127 -7.53 17.76 17.82
CA GLY A 127 -7.63 16.30 17.85
C GLY A 127 -6.97 15.61 16.66
N SER A 128 -6.57 16.34 15.61
CA SER A 128 -5.92 15.75 14.43
C SER A 128 -4.52 15.19 14.72
N GLU A 129 -3.90 15.58 15.83
CA GLU A 129 -2.66 15.01 16.35
C GLU A 129 -2.82 13.54 16.75
N LYS A 130 -4.00 13.16 17.26
CA LYS A 130 -4.33 11.75 17.59
C LYS A 130 -4.40 10.89 16.35
N ASP A 131 -4.94 11.45 15.27
CA ASP A 131 -4.97 10.79 13.96
C ASP A 131 -3.54 10.55 13.46
N VAL A 132 -2.67 11.57 13.54
CA VAL A 132 -1.26 11.46 13.12
C VAL A 132 -0.50 10.42 13.94
N GLU A 133 -0.65 10.42 15.26
CA GLU A 133 -0.02 9.46 16.16
C GLU A 133 -0.41 8.03 15.80
N GLY A 134 -1.71 7.78 15.64
CA GLY A 134 -2.26 6.47 15.31
C GLY A 134 -1.85 5.97 13.92
N ILE A 135 -1.88 6.83 12.90
CA ILE A 135 -1.42 6.49 11.54
C ILE A 135 0.07 6.17 11.57
N THR A 136 0.87 7.02 12.21
CA THR A 136 2.33 6.85 12.25
C THR A 136 2.69 5.53 12.91
N LYS A 137 2.07 5.21 14.05
CA LYS A 137 2.29 3.94 14.76
C LYS A 137 1.93 2.73 13.89
N LEU A 138 0.68 2.67 13.42
CA LEU A 138 0.16 1.49 12.73
C LEU A 138 0.88 1.24 11.40
N PHE A 139 1.14 2.29 10.62
CA PHE A 139 1.83 2.11 9.34
C PHE A 139 3.33 1.80 9.52
N THR A 140 3.96 2.27 10.61
CA THR A 140 5.31 1.83 10.97
C THR A 140 5.33 0.34 11.34
N ASP A 141 4.31 -0.14 12.07
CA ASP A 141 4.13 -1.56 12.39
C ASP A 141 3.92 -2.40 11.11
N PHE A 142 3.22 -1.85 10.13
CA PHE A 142 3.12 -2.40 8.76
C PHE A 142 4.38 -2.21 7.89
N ASN A 143 5.55 -1.89 8.45
CA ASN A 143 6.81 -1.68 7.69
C ASN A 143 6.76 -0.53 6.66
N PHE A 144 6.06 0.57 6.91
CA PHE A 144 6.17 1.77 6.08
C PHE A 144 7.08 2.82 6.69
N ASP A 145 7.67 3.66 5.85
CA ASP A 145 8.32 4.91 6.24
C ASP A 145 7.28 6.04 6.22
N VAL A 146 6.90 6.56 7.39
CA VAL A 146 5.85 7.59 7.49
C VAL A 146 6.47 8.98 7.48
N GLN A 147 6.08 9.77 6.47
CA GLN A 147 6.57 11.13 6.26
C GLN A 147 5.44 12.13 6.53
N LEU A 148 5.54 12.82 7.66
CA LEU A 148 4.57 13.84 8.07
C LEU A 148 4.90 15.20 7.45
N TYR A 149 3.91 15.81 6.82
CA TYR A 149 3.94 17.18 6.30
C TYR A 149 2.82 17.97 6.96
N SER A 150 3.18 18.86 7.89
CA SER A 150 2.22 19.66 8.65
C SER A 150 2.02 21.04 8.04
N ASN A 151 0.77 21.52 8.06
CA ASN A 151 0.37 22.89 7.72
C ASN A 151 0.97 23.37 6.39
N LYS A 152 0.44 22.82 5.29
CA LYS A 152 0.88 23.10 3.92
C LYS A 152 -0.16 23.87 3.12
N THR A 153 0.32 24.85 2.37
CA THR A 153 -0.49 25.56 1.38
C THR A 153 -0.93 24.62 0.25
N ALA A 154 -1.91 25.04 -0.55
CA ALA A 154 -2.38 24.23 -1.67
C ALA A 154 -1.24 23.89 -2.65
N GLU A 155 -0.36 24.85 -2.95
CA GLU A 155 0.77 24.64 -3.86
C GLU A 155 1.86 23.77 -3.23
N GLU A 156 2.16 23.92 -1.93
CA GLU A 156 3.10 23.05 -1.24
C GLU A 156 2.61 21.59 -1.21
N MET A 157 1.32 21.36 -0.91
CA MET A 157 0.73 20.02 -0.95
C MET A 157 0.90 19.40 -2.34
N LYS A 158 0.59 20.15 -3.39
CA LYS A 158 0.78 19.69 -4.78
C LYS A 158 2.23 19.34 -5.07
N ALA A 159 3.18 20.21 -4.70
CA ALA A 159 4.61 19.98 -4.91
C ALA A 159 5.11 18.72 -4.17
N ILE A 160 4.64 18.48 -2.94
CA ILE A 160 4.94 17.27 -2.16
C ILE A 160 4.45 16.02 -2.90
N ILE A 161 3.21 16.04 -3.40
CA ILE A 161 2.61 14.89 -4.14
C ILE A 161 3.35 14.64 -5.46
N GLU A 162 3.67 15.70 -6.20
CA GLU A 162 4.47 15.59 -7.43
C GLU A 162 5.85 15.00 -7.15
N LYS A 163 6.54 15.52 -6.15
CA LYS A 163 7.85 15.01 -5.74
C LYS A 163 7.78 13.55 -5.32
N ALA A 164 6.86 13.20 -4.43
CA ALA A 164 6.71 11.83 -3.94
C ALA A 164 6.38 10.85 -5.07
N SER A 165 5.54 11.24 -6.04
CA SER A 165 5.21 10.40 -7.19
C SER A 165 6.38 10.20 -8.16
N LYS A 166 7.29 11.18 -8.29
CA LYS A 166 8.50 11.11 -9.14
C LYS A 166 9.65 10.37 -8.46
N GLU A 167 9.74 10.45 -7.14
CA GLU A 167 10.80 9.79 -6.35
C GLU A 167 10.48 8.34 -5.99
N SER A 168 9.28 7.84 -6.35
CA SER A 168 8.96 6.44 -6.06
C SER A 168 9.94 5.51 -6.74
N THR A 169 10.48 4.55 -6.01
CA THR A 169 11.57 3.69 -6.51
C THR A 169 11.07 2.28 -6.86
N ALA A 170 11.83 1.51 -7.61
CA ALA A 170 11.51 0.10 -7.86
C ALA A 170 11.50 -0.77 -6.58
N ARG A 171 11.97 -0.24 -5.45
CA ARG A 171 11.99 -0.90 -4.12
C ARG A 171 10.85 -0.44 -3.20
N GLU A 172 9.83 0.22 -3.74
CA GLU A 172 8.57 0.48 -3.04
C GLU A 172 7.47 -0.37 -3.66
N ASP A 173 6.83 -1.20 -2.83
CA ASP A 173 5.72 -2.06 -3.20
C ASP A 173 4.44 -1.27 -3.45
N CYS A 174 4.16 -0.26 -2.63
CA CYS A 174 2.97 0.58 -2.77
C CYS A 174 3.23 2.04 -2.45
N PHE A 175 2.32 2.89 -2.91
CA PHE A 175 2.27 4.31 -2.61
C PHE A 175 1.09 4.59 -1.68
N VAL A 176 1.34 5.13 -0.49
CA VAL A 176 0.29 5.45 0.47
C VAL A 176 0.25 6.95 0.72
N MET A 177 -0.94 7.54 0.74
CA MET A 177 -1.12 8.94 1.06
C MET A 177 -2.34 9.16 1.97
N PHE A 178 -2.13 9.94 3.01
CA PHE A 178 -3.19 10.47 3.87
C PHE A 178 -3.30 11.98 3.63
N LEU A 179 -4.51 12.42 3.35
CA LEU A 179 -4.86 13.82 3.13
C LEU A 179 -5.84 14.25 4.22
N MET A 180 -5.36 15.02 5.19
CA MET A 180 -6.15 15.44 6.36
C MET A 180 -6.19 16.97 6.45
N SER A 181 -7.31 17.57 6.09
CA SER A 181 -7.50 19.03 6.09
C SER A 181 -8.99 19.38 6.14
N HIS A 182 -9.32 20.67 5.98
CA HIS A 182 -10.64 21.08 5.51
C HIS A 182 -10.81 20.68 4.04
N GLY A 183 -12.07 20.60 3.60
CA GLY A 183 -12.39 20.17 2.26
C GLY A 183 -13.76 20.64 1.81
N VAL A 184 -13.92 20.64 0.49
CA VAL A 184 -15.20 20.82 -0.19
C VAL A 184 -15.32 19.73 -1.26
N ILE A 185 -16.48 19.61 -1.91
CA ILE A 185 -16.61 18.60 -2.97
C ILE A 185 -15.49 18.74 -4.02
N GLY A 186 -14.85 17.63 -4.36
CA GLY A 186 -13.77 17.57 -5.36
C GLY A 186 -12.42 18.19 -4.96
N ASN A 187 -12.28 18.80 -3.77
CA ASN A 187 -11.07 19.55 -3.40
C ASN A 187 -10.68 19.39 -1.92
N ILE A 188 -9.37 19.43 -1.67
CA ILE A 188 -8.80 19.61 -0.34
C ILE A 188 -8.25 21.03 -0.19
N VAL A 189 -8.33 21.59 1.02
CA VAL A 189 -7.97 22.98 1.29
C VAL A 189 -6.57 23.09 1.89
N GLY A 190 -5.74 24.00 1.39
CA GLY A 190 -4.46 24.37 1.96
C GLY A 190 -4.58 25.32 3.14
N THR A 191 -3.49 25.57 3.87
CA THR A 191 -3.50 26.52 5.01
C THR A 191 -3.80 27.95 4.59
N ASP A 192 -3.46 28.29 3.34
CA ASP A 192 -3.77 29.54 2.64
C ASP A 192 -5.26 29.67 2.25
N GLY A 193 -6.08 28.66 2.52
CA GLY A 193 -7.49 28.62 2.16
C GLY A 193 -7.75 28.32 0.68
N GLU A 194 -6.69 28.14 -0.12
CA GLU A 194 -6.75 27.76 -1.52
C GLU A 194 -7.08 26.28 -1.70
N LYS A 195 -7.63 25.93 -2.87
CA LYS A 195 -8.15 24.59 -3.15
C LYS A 195 -7.19 23.81 -4.05
N LEU A 196 -6.81 22.61 -3.63
CA LEU A 196 -6.17 21.61 -4.46
C LEU A 196 -7.21 20.57 -4.91
N SER A 197 -7.44 20.47 -6.21
CA SER A 197 -8.43 19.54 -6.74
C SER A 197 -7.96 18.09 -6.70
N TYR A 198 -8.86 17.16 -6.40
CA TYR A 198 -8.58 15.71 -6.52
C TYR A 198 -8.29 15.32 -7.98
N SER A 199 -8.82 16.06 -8.95
CA SER A 199 -8.53 15.87 -10.39
C SER A 199 -7.05 16.15 -10.72
N THR A 200 -6.45 17.17 -10.09
CA THR A 200 -5.01 17.47 -10.20
C THR A 200 -4.18 16.34 -9.59
N ILE A 201 -4.50 15.91 -8.36
CA ILE A 201 -3.79 14.81 -7.67
C ILE A 201 -3.88 13.52 -8.48
N LYS A 202 -5.07 13.19 -8.95
CA LYS A 202 -5.35 12.06 -9.86
C LYS A 202 -4.44 12.08 -11.08
N THR A 203 -4.28 13.24 -11.72
CA THR A 203 -3.46 13.41 -12.92
C THR A 203 -1.98 13.14 -12.62
N ILE A 204 -1.46 13.71 -11.52
CA ILE A 204 -0.09 13.45 -11.04
C ILE A 204 0.15 11.95 -10.83
N LEU A 205 -0.77 11.26 -10.15
CA LEU A 205 -0.64 9.83 -9.86
C LEU A 205 -0.76 8.95 -11.10
N ARG A 206 -1.61 9.33 -12.07
CA ARG A 206 -1.81 8.60 -13.33
C ARG A 206 -0.59 8.71 -14.24
N ASP A 207 -0.03 9.91 -14.33
CA ASP A 207 1.01 10.22 -15.31
C ASP A 207 2.42 9.87 -14.78
N SER A 208 2.55 9.48 -13.50
CA SER A 208 3.79 8.97 -12.94
C SER A 208 4.14 7.57 -13.46
N SER A 209 5.23 7.49 -14.22
CA SER A 209 5.82 6.22 -14.67
C SER A 209 6.33 5.37 -13.50
N GLN A 210 6.78 5.99 -12.42
CA GLN A 210 7.31 5.30 -11.24
C GLN A 210 6.25 4.55 -10.43
N LEU A 211 4.99 4.97 -10.54
CA LEU A 211 3.85 4.35 -9.85
C LEU A 211 3.14 3.29 -10.70
N LYS A 212 3.64 2.98 -11.91
CA LYS A 212 3.02 1.98 -12.79
C LYS A 212 3.01 0.60 -12.14
N ASN A 213 1.85 -0.08 -12.17
CA ASN A 213 1.62 -1.41 -11.58
C ASN A 213 1.80 -1.51 -10.06
N LYS A 214 1.88 -0.37 -9.35
CA LYS A 214 1.92 -0.33 -7.89
C LYS A 214 0.56 0.13 -7.34
N PRO A 215 0.04 -0.52 -6.28
CA PRO A 215 -1.15 -0.04 -5.60
C PRO A 215 -0.91 1.36 -5.01
N LYS A 216 -1.87 2.26 -5.23
CA LYS A 216 -1.92 3.64 -4.72
C LYS A 216 -3.06 3.70 -3.72
N LEU A 217 -2.76 3.84 -2.44
CA LEU A 217 -3.73 3.82 -1.35
C LEU A 217 -3.89 5.24 -0.82
N ILE A 218 -5.05 5.84 -1.05
CA ILE A 218 -5.32 7.24 -0.70
C ILE A 218 -6.44 7.31 0.33
N TYR A 219 -6.16 7.92 1.46
CA TYR A 219 -7.09 8.09 2.58
C TYR A 219 -7.38 9.58 2.74
N VAL A 220 -8.62 9.99 2.54
CA VAL A 220 -9.03 11.40 2.54
C VAL A 220 -9.92 11.68 3.73
N ASN A 221 -9.39 12.42 4.70
CA ASN A 221 -10.12 12.87 5.89
C ASN A 221 -10.41 14.38 5.79
N ALA A 222 -11.46 14.71 5.04
CA ALA A 222 -11.91 16.07 4.83
C ALA A 222 -13.43 16.11 4.63
N CYS A 223 -14.04 17.25 4.95
CA CYS A 223 -15.43 17.53 4.59
C CYS A 223 -15.62 17.53 3.07
N ARG A 224 -16.85 17.26 2.65
CA ARG A 224 -17.25 17.08 1.25
C ARG A 224 -18.46 17.95 0.90
N VAL A 225 -18.78 18.93 1.75
CA VAL A 225 -19.91 19.84 1.60
C VAL A 225 -19.55 20.93 0.58
N THR A 226 -20.50 21.28 -0.27
CA THR A 226 -20.40 22.42 -1.19
C THR A 226 -21.73 23.17 -1.21
N TYR A 227 -21.68 24.48 -1.40
CA TYR A 227 -22.88 25.30 -1.66
C TYR A 227 -23.19 25.41 -3.16
N GLU A 228 -22.26 24.98 -4.02
CA GLU A 228 -22.40 25.01 -5.48
C GLU A 228 -22.68 23.61 -6.04
N LYS A 229 -23.69 23.46 -6.90
CA LYS A 229 -23.96 22.23 -7.66
C LYS A 229 -22.89 22.03 -8.73
N LYS A 230 -21.74 21.47 -8.35
CA LYS A 230 -20.71 21.01 -9.28
C LYS A 230 -20.69 19.49 -9.34
N ALA A 231 -20.50 18.96 -10.54
CA ALA A 231 -20.21 17.54 -10.70
C ALA A 231 -18.92 17.20 -9.97
N GLU A 232 -18.92 16.11 -9.21
CA GLU A 232 -17.73 15.65 -8.51
C GLU A 232 -16.71 15.09 -9.51
N GLU A 233 -15.63 15.83 -9.76
CA GLU A 233 -14.44 15.25 -10.39
C GLU A 233 -13.59 14.53 -9.33
N GLY A 234 -13.96 13.28 -9.07
CA GLY A 234 -13.19 12.39 -8.20
C GLY A 234 -11.98 11.74 -8.89
N TYR A 235 -11.37 10.80 -8.19
CA TYR A 235 -10.34 9.94 -8.76
C TYR A 235 -10.98 8.91 -9.70
N SER A 236 -10.99 9.17 -11.01
CA SER A 236 -11.41 8.21 -12.03
C SER A 236 -10.25 7.85 -12.97
N ASN A 237 -10.29 6.69 -13.61
CA ASN A 237 -9.32 6.28 -14.65
C ASN A 237 -7.85 6.27 -14.22
N VAL A 238 -7.55 6.04 -12.94
CA VAL A 238 -6.19 5.76 -12.46
C VAL A 238 -6.10 4.26 -12.20
N PRO A 239 -5.16 3.52 -12.81
CA PRO A 239 -5.01 2.09 -12.55
C PRO A 239 -4.35 1.83 -11.19
N ASP A 240 -4.69 0.68 -10.59
CA ASP A 240 -4.10 0.24 -9.32
C ASP A 240 -4.39 1.23 -8.17
N LEU A 241 -5.56 1.85 -8.14
CA LEU A 241 -5.92 2.88 -7.16
C LEU A 241 -6.95 2.35 -6.15
N PHE A 242 -6.77 2.70 -4.88
CA PHE A 242 -7.75 2.57 -3.82
C PHE A 242 -7.88 3.94 -3.13
N VAL A 243 -9.09 4.48 -3.09
CA VAL A 243 -9.39 5.72 -2.41
C VAL A 243 -10.49 5.47 -1.41
N THR A 244 -10.30 5.93 -0.19
CA THR A 244 -11.36 5.99 0.80
C THR A 244 -11.52 7.41 1.32
N TYR A 245 -12.76 7.86 1.37
CA TYR A 245 -13.14 9.15 1.92
C TYR A 245 -13.82 8.94 3.26
N ALA A 246 -13.52 9.83 4.20
CA ALA A 246 -14.13 9.84 5.52
C ALA A 246 -15.66 9.97 5.48
N THR A 247 -16.20 10.60 4.44
CA THR A 247 -17.64 10.86 4.28
C THR A 247 -18.06 10.85 2.80
N ILE A 248 -19.34 10.68 2.54
CA ILE A 248 -19.93 10.74 1.19
C ILE A 248 -20.01 12.19 0.67
N ALA A 249 -20.32 12.36 -0.62
CA ALA A 249 -20.55 13.68 -1.22
C ALA A 249 -21.62 14.47 -0.46
N GLU A 250 -21.41 15.80 -0.36
CA GLU A 250 -22.34 16.73 0.30
C GLU A 250 -22.51 16.52 1.82
N ARG A 251 -21.61 15.77 2.46
CA ARG A 251 -21.63 15.52 3.91
C ARG A 251 -20.37 16.02 4.62
N GLN A 252 -20.50 16.21 5.93
CA GLN A 252 -19.40 16.57 6.83
C GLN A 252 -18.63 15.32 7.27
N ALA A 253 -17.37 15.52 7.62
CA ALA A 253 -16.52 14.51 8.28
C ALA A 253 -16.23 15.02 9.69
N TYR A 254 -16.68 14.29 10.70
CA TYR A 254 -16.67 14.74 12.09
C TYR A 254 -15.40 14.35 12.83
N ARG A 255 -15.05 15.18 13.82
CA ARG A 255 -13.88 15.01 14.68
C ARG A 255 -14.20 15.52 16.08
N THR A 256 -13.53 14.94 17.08
CA THR A 256 -13.51 15.44 18.46
C THR A 256 -12.08 15.73 18.88
N ASP A 257 -11.90 16.71 19.74
CA ASP A 257 -10.58 17.14 20.23
C ASP A 257 -9.89 16.04 21.04
N VAL A 258 -10.67 15.16 21.67
CA VAL A 258 -10.15 14.09 22.56
C VAL A 258 -9.79 12.83 21.81
N ARG A 259 -10.56 12.44 20.79
CA ARG A 259 -10.45 11.12 20.13
C ARG A 259 -9.95 11.18 18.69
N GLY A 260 -9.72 12.37 18.13
CA GLY A 260 -9.43 12.53 16.72
C GLY A 260 -10.67 12.35 15.85
N SER A 261 -10.46 12.14 14.55
CA SER A 261 -11.56 12.02 13.60
C SER A 261 -12.20 10.64 13.67
N ILE A 262 -13.53 10.58 13.50
CA ILE A 262 -14.28 9.32 13.57
C ILE A 262 -13.72 8.33 12.54
N PHE A 263 -13.51 8.81 11.31
CA PHE A 263 -13.03 7.97 10.22
C PHE A 263 -11.65 7.37 10.50
N ILE A 264 -10.65 8.19 10.88
CA ILE A 264 -9.30 7.68 11.12
C ILE A 264 -9.30 6.75 12.33
N LYS A 265 -9.99 7.10 13.42
CA LYS A 265 -10.12 6.23 14.60
C LYS A 265 -10.67 4.85 14.22
N CYS A 266 -11.77 4.79 13.47
CA CYS A 266 -12.37 3.52 13.04
C CYS A 266 -11.45 2.75 12.10
N LEU A 267 -10.88 3.41 11.09
CA LEU A 267 -9.92 2.82 10.16
C LEU A 267 -8.76 2.14 10.90
N LEU A 268 -8.12 2.86 11.82
CA LEU A 268 -6.99 2.36 12.58
C LEU A 268 -7.41 1.21 13.51
N THR A 269 -8.59 1.29 14.12
CA THR A 269 -9.10 0.22 14.99
C THR A 269 -9.30 -1.09 14.23
N VAL A 270 -9.95 -1.04 13.07
CA VAL A 270 -10.19 -2.23 12.23
C VAL A 270 -8.86 -2.79 11.71
N TYR A 271 -7.96 -1.93 11.23
CA TYR A 271 -6.67 -2.39 10.73
C TYR A 271 -5.78 -2.97 11.84
N GLU A 272 -5.76 -2.38 13.03
CA GLU A 272 -5.01 -2.90 14.19
C GLU A 272 -5.57 -4.27 14.62
N LYS A 273 -6.90 -4.42 14.69
CA LYS A 273 -7.57 -5.70 14.99
C LYS A 273 -7.18 -6.80 13.99
N ASN A 274 -6.97 -6.42 12.73
CA ASN A 274 -6.65 -7.33 11.63
C ASN A 274 -5.17 -7.29 11.20
N LYS A 275 -4.27 -6.77 12.04
CA LYS A 275 -2.89 -6.43 11.64
C LYS A 275 -2.02 -7.60 11.17
N LYS A 276 -2.39 -8.84 11.50
CA LYS A 276 -1.71 -10.05 11.01
C LYS A 276 -1.94 -10.26 9.51
N GLU A 277 -3.12 -9.90 9.02
CA GLU A 277 -3.54 -10.06 7.63
C GLU A 277 -4.58 -8.99 7.25
N CYS A 278 -4.12 -7.75 7.10
CA CYS A 278 -4.99 -6.60 6.90
C CYS A 278 -5.30 -6.40 5.41
N ASN A 279 -6.34 -7.08 4.91
CA ASN A 279 -6.87 -6.86 3.56
C ASN A 279 -7.73 -5.60 3.51
N ILE A 280 -7.19 -4.52 2.93
CA ILE A 280 -7.80 -3.19 2.99
C ILE A 280 -9.18 -3.10 2.32
N VAL A 281 -9.43 -3.91 1.28
CA VAL A 281 -10.70 -3.90 0.54
C VAL A 281 -11.75 -4.70 1.30
N SER A 282 -11.40 -5.91 1.74
CA SER A 282 -12.31 -6.78 2.48
C SER A 282 -12.74 -6.18 3.83
N LEU A 283 -11.92 -5.33 4.43
CA LEU A 283 -12.22 -4.65 5.70
C LEU A 283 -13.05 -3.37 5.55
N SER A 284 -13.31 -2.91 4.32
CA SER A 284 -14.07 -1.67 4.09
C SER A 284 -15.49 -1.69 4.67
N PRO A 285 -16.27 -2.79 4.62
CA PRO A 285 -17.57 -2.87 5.27
C PRO A 285 -17.51 -2.73 6.80
N GLU A 286 -16.51 -3.36 7.45
CA GLU A 286 -16.32 -3.28 8.91
C GLU A 286 -15.96 -1.84 9.34
N ILE A 287 -15.14 -1.14 8.54
CA ILE A 287 -14.84 0.28 8.76
C ILE A 287 -16.12 1.11 8.65
N ASN A 288 -16.93 0.90 7.62
CA ASN A 288 -18.18 1.65 7.43
C ASN A 288 -19.18 1.40 8.58
N GLU A 289 -19.29 0.16 9.04
CA GLU A 289 -20.11 -0.21 10.21
C GLU A 289 -19.63 0.54 11.46
N GLN A 290 -18.32 0.53 11.71
CA GLN A 290 -17.75 1.19 12.88
C GLN A 290 -17.88 2.73 12.81
N VAL A 291 -17.69 3.34 11.64
CA VAL A 291 -17.92 4.78 11.42
C VAL A 291 -19.38 5.14 11.71
N SER A 292 -20.33 4.36 11.21
CA SER A 292 -21.76 4.60 11.45
C SER A 292 -22.12 4.46 12.93
N LYS A 293 -21.54 3.47 13.62
CA LYS A 293 -21.74 3.25 15.06
C LYS A 293 -21.21 4.43 15.88
N GLU A 294 -19.97 4.84 15.63
CA GLU A 294 -19.30 5.93 16.37
C GLU A 294 -19.90 7.30 16.06
N SER A 295 -20.41 7.52 14.85
CA SER A 295 -21.14 8.77 14.54
C SER A 295 -22.45 8.86 15.31
N ASN A 296 -23.18 7.74 15.43
CA ASN A 296 -24.42 7.70 16.21
C ASN A 296 -24.20 7.98 17.70
N GLU A 297 -23.04 7.61 18.26
CA GLU A 297 -22.69 7.93 19.66
C GLU A 297 -22.58 9.45 19.91
N ILE A 298 -22.28 10.24 18.88
CA ILE A 298 -22.26 11.71 18.93
C ILE A 298 -23.50 12.34 18.30
N SER A 299 -24.55 11.56 18.03
CA SER A 299 -25.79 12.00 17.36
C SER A 299 -25.60 12.58 15.95
N GLU A 300 -24.52 12.18 15.26
CA GLU A 300 -24.22 12.57 13.89
C GLU A 300 -24.40 11.40 12.91
N ASN A 301 -24.59 11.70 11.63
CA ASN A 301 -24.72 10.67 10.59
C ASN A 301 -23.55 10.77 9.60
N GLN A 302 -22.56 9.90 9.78
CA GLN A 302 -21.39 9.80 8.91
C GLN A 302 -21.25 8.38 8.37
N VAL A 303 -20.97 8.28 7.07
CA VAL A 303 -20.65 7.02 6.40
C VAL A 303 -19.46 7.27 5.48
N SER A 304 -18.41 6.47 5.60
CA SER A 304 -17.27 6.50 4.69
C SER A 304 -17.59 5.83 3.36
N ILE A 305 -16.85 6.19 2.31
CA ILE A 305 -17.01 5.60 0.98
C ILE A 305 -15.66 5.17 0.41
N VAL A 306 -15.67 4.08 -0.33
CA VAL A 306 -14.49 3.50 -0.97
C VAL A 306 -14.72 3.46 -2.48
N TYR A 307 -13.67 3.81 -3.21
CA TYR A 307 -13.56 3.67 -4.66
C TYR A 307 -12.27 2.91 -4.97
N SER A 308 -12.34 1.91 -5.86
CA SER A 308 -11.18 1.07 -6.18
C SER A 308 -11.13 0.68 -7.66
N THR A 309 -9.93 0.75 -8.21
CA THR A 309 -9.51 0.19 -9.51
C THR A 309 -8.36 -0.80 -9.34
N LEU A 310 -8.15 -1.30 -8.11
CA LEU A 310 -7.18 -2.34 -7.81
C LEU A 310 -7.48 -3.58 -8.66
N LYS A 311 -6.43 -4.19 -9.24
CA LYS A 311 -6.53 -5.43 -10.02
C LYS A 311 -6.33 -6.69 -9.16
N LYS A 312 -5.83 -6.51 -7.94
CA LYS A 312 -5.45 -7.56 -6.99
C LYS A 312 -5.71 -7.09 -5.55
N GLN A 313 -5.77 -8.02 -4.62
CA GLN A 313 -5.87 -7.73 -3.19
C GLN A 313 -4.62 -7.01 -2.69
N VAL A 314 -4.79 -6.12 -1.71
CA VAL A 314 -3.67 -5.49 -0.99
C VAL A 314 -3.79 -5.92 0.47
N ILE A 315 -2.80 -6.66 0.93
CA ILE A 315 -2.75 -7.24 2.27
C ILE A 315 -1.56 -6.62 3.01
N LEU A 316 -1.83 -5.78 4.01
CA LEU A 316 -0.81 -5.22 4.89
C LEU A 316 -0.57 -6.19 6.04
N ARG A 317 0.67 -6.33 6.49
CA ARG A 317 1.04 -7.24 7.58
C ARG A 317 2.02 -6.57 8.52
N ALA A 318 1.74 -6.67 9.81
CA ALA A 318 2.63 -6.16 10.83
C ALA A 318 3.95 -6.95 10.84
N LYS A 319 5.03 -6.34 11.34
CA LYS A 319 6.25 -7.06 11.70
C LYS A 319 5.91 -8.20 12.68
N ASP A 320 6.46 -9.38 12.44
CA ASP A 320 6.63 -10.40 13.49
C ASP A 320 7.61 -9.87 14.56
#